data_AF-A0A9W6V0P0-F1
#
_entry.id   AF-A0A9W6V0P0-F1
#
_cell.length_a   1.000
_cell.length_b   1.000
_cell.length_c   1.000
_cell.angle_alpha   90.00
_cell.angle_beta   90.00
_cell.angle_gamma   90.00
#
_symmetry.space_group_name_H-M   'P 1'
#
loop_
_entity.id
_entity.type
_entity.pdbx_description
1 polymer ?
#
loop_
_entity_poly.entity_id
_entity_poly.type
_entity_poly.pdbx_seq_one_letter_code
_entity_poly.pdbx_strand_id
1 'polypeptide(L)'
;MTIEAGTGHAYRMTTPQFAVPPSGHHLAQVNVGRTVAPLDSPELADFVAQLAEVNALAERSPGFVWRMVDEAGADATGLHPDEDDHLLQINCSVWESVAALRDFTYRSGHLRVLARRREWFQRSDGAHQAMWWVPIGHRPSVAEAMARIAAIRAHGPGPEAFTFREAGATALREAGPVPGGAG
;
A
#
# COMPACT_ATOMS: atom_id res chain seq x y z
N MET A 1 32.89 -40.08 -18.39
CA MET A 1 33.03 -39.72 -16.96
C MET A 1 32.22 -38.46 -16.76
N THR A 2 31.00 -38.64 -16.26
CA THR A 2 29.98 -37.59 -16.11
C THR A 2 30.33 -36.72 -14.90
N ILE A 3 30.33 -35.41 -15.09
CA ILE A 3 30.30 -34.45 -13.97
C ILE A 3 28.84 -34.07 -13.78
N GLU A 4 28.25 -34.50 -12.67
CA GLU A 4 26.93 -34.03 -12.25
C GLU A 4 27.05 -32.61 -11.71
N ALA A 5 26.37 -31.67 -12.38
CA ALA A 5 26.16 -30.33 -11.85
C ALA A 5 24.91 -30.36 -10.95
N GLY A 6 25.13 -30.20 -9.65
CA GLY A 6 24.11 -30.12 -8.63
C GLY A 6 23.14 -28.96 -8.85
N THR A 7 21.87 -29.27 -8.63
CA THR A 7 20.67 -28.43 -8.71
C THR A 7 20.77 -27.11 -7.96
N GLY A 8 20.81 -26.01 -8.72
CA GLY A 8 20.46 -24.68 -8.22
C GLY A 8 18.98 -24.67 -7.82
N HIS A 9 18.71 -24.67 -6.52
CA HIS A 9 17.36 -24.44 -5.99
C HIS A 9 16.94 -23.00 -6.28
N ALA A 10 16.29 -22.78 -7.42
CA ALA A 10 15.55 -21.54 -7.65
C ALA A 10 14.48 -21.44 -6.55
N TYR A 11 14.65 -20.48 -5.64
CA TYR A 11 13.67 -20.17 -4.61
C TYR A 11 12.41 -19.67 -5.32
N ARG A 12 11.47 -20.58 -5.61
CA ARG A 12 10.12 -20.21 -6.05
C ARG A 12 9.48 -19.51 -4.86
N MET A 13 9.54 -18.17 -4.84
CA MET A 13 8.68 -17.35 -3.98
C MET A 13 7.25 -17.66 -4.38
N THR A 14 6.65 -18.62 -3.71
CA THR A 14 5.26 -18.99 -3.94
C THR A 14 4.42 -17.92 -3.27
N THR A 15 3.52 -17.32 -4.03
CA THR A 15 2.53 -16.40 -3.48
C THR A 15 1.78 -17.06 -2.34
N PRO A 16 1.73 -16.46 -1.15
CA PRO A 16 0.88 -16.99 -0.10
C PRO A 16 -0.59 -16.90 -0.53
N GLN A 17 -1.37 -17.95 -0.25
CA GLN A 17 -2.78 -18.03 -0.69
C GLN A 17 -3.63 -16.83 -0.26
N PHE A 18 -3.34 -16.24 0.90
CA PHE A 18 -4.03 -15.04 1.38
C PHE A 18 -3.79 -13.78 0.53
N ALA A 19 -2.71 -13.74 -0.25
CA ALA A 19 -2.41 -12.62 -1.15
C ALA A 19 -3.08 -12.77 -2.53
N VAL A 20 -3.92 -13.80 -2.71
CA VAL A 20 -4.77 -13.98 -3.90
C VAL A 20 -6.16 -13.42 -3.60
N PRO A 21 -6.74 -12.58 -4.48
CA PRO A 21 -8.07 -12.02 -4.26
C PRO A 21 -9.15 -13.11 -4.27
N PRO A 22 -10.05 -13.14 -3.27
CA PRO A 22 -11.30 -13.87 -3.41
C PRO A 22 -12.19 -13.20 -4.48
N SER A 23 -13.11 -13.96 -5.08
CA SER A 23 -14.11 -13.39 -5.99
C SER A 23 -14.97 -12.35 -5.27
N GLY A 24 -15.31 -11.25 -5.96
CA GLY A 24 -16.14 -10.19 -5.38
C GLY A 24 -15.45 -9.34 -4.31
N HIS A 25 -14.11 -9.25 -4.33
CA HIS A 25 -13.33 -8.43 -3.41
C HIS A 25 -12.47 -7.40 -4.12
N HIS A 26 -12.27 -6.28 -3.46
CA HIS A 26 -11.27 -5.25 -3.79
C HIS A 26 -10.13 -5.29 -2.76
N LEU A 27 -9.03 -4.63 -3.10
CA LEU A 27 -7.88 -4.46 -2.22
C LEU A 27 -8.03 -3.17 -1.41
N ALA A 28 -8.11 -3.28 -0.09
CA ALA A 28 -7.88 -2.15 0.80
C ALA A 28 -6.38 -2.03 1.12
N GLN A 29 -5.91 -0.80 1.27
CA GLN A 29 -4.55 -0.48 1.67
C GLN A 29 -4.55 0.68 2.64
N VAL A 30 -3.74 0.59 3.69
CA VAL A 30 -3.51 1.67 4.68
C VAL A 30 -2.02 1.96 4.81
N ASN A 31 -1.66 3.23 4.97
CA ASN A 31 -0.38 3.61 5.58
C ASN A 31 -0.62 4.40 6.87
N VAL A 32 0.30 4.25 7.81
CA VAL A 32 0.45 5.11 8.98
C VAL A 32 1.86 5.67 9.02
N GLY A 33 2.02 6.92 9.45
CA GLY A 33 3.33 7.54 9.51
C GLY A 33 3.34 8.68 10.51
N ARG A 34 4.35 8.70 11.38
CA ARG A 34 4.57 9.82 12.29
C ARG A 34 5.33 10.92 11.57
N THR A 35 4.78 12.13 11.51
CA THR A 35 5.47 13.27 10.88
C THR A 35 6.64 13.75 11.75
N VAL A 36 7.58 14.45 11.12
CA VAL A 36 8.74 15.03 11.83
C VAL A 36 8.37 16.29 12.63
N ALA A 37 7.26 16.95 12.27
CA ALA A 37 6.70 18.14 12.89
C ALA A 37 5.18 18.24 12.60
N PRO A 38 4.44 19.16 13.25
CA PRO A 38 3.02 19.39 12.94
C PRO A 38 2.75 19.70 11.46
N LEU A 39 1.55 19.40 10.96
CA LEU A 39 1.21 19.57 9.54
C LEU A 39 1.23 21.04 9.07
N ASP A 40 0.96 21.99 9.96
CA ASP A 40 0.99 23.44 9.68
C ASP A 40 2.41 24.05 9.78
N SER A 41 3.41 23.23 10.08
CA SER A 41 4.80 23.68 10.18
C SER A 41 5.46 23.92 8.80
N PRO A 42 6.45 24.82 8.72
CA PRO A 42 7.22 25.04 7.49
C PRO A 42 7.88 23.76 6.94
N GLU A 43 8.29 22.84 7.81
CA GLU A 43 8.91 21.57 7.47
C GLU A 43 7.98 20.65 6.67
N LEU A 44 6.67 20.73 6.93
CA LEU A 44 5.65 19.91 6.26
C LEU A 44 4.94 20.64 5.11
N ALA A 45 5.24 21.93 4.89
CA ALA A 45 4.55 22.75 3.89
C ALA A 45 4.60 22.14 2.46
N ASP A 46 5.76 21.61 2.05
CA ASP A 46 5.91 20.98 0.73
C ASP A 46 5.16 19.64 0.64
N PHE A 47 5.05 18.89 1.73
CA PHE A 47 4.22 17.68 1.78
C PHE A 47 2.74 18.03 1.62
N VAL A 48 2.26 18.99 2.41
CA VAL A 48 0.86 19.44 2.37
C VAL A 48 0.50 19.99 0.98
N ALA A 49 1.38 20.76 0.36
CA ALA A 49 1.18 21.29 -0.99
C ALA A 49 0.99 20.20 -2.07
N GLN A 50 1.51 18.99 -1.85
CA GLN A 50 1.40 17.87 -2.78
C GLN A 50 0.14 17.00 -2.57
N LEU A 51 -0.56 17.14 -1.44
CA LEU A 51 -1.69 16.26 -1.08
C LEU A 51 -2.78 16.26 -2.15
N ALA A 52 -3.23 17.44 -2.59
CA ALA A 52 -4.30 17.57 -3.57
C ALA A 52 -3.93 16.93 -4.92
N GLU A 53 -2.69 17.13 -5.38
CA GLU A 53 -2.22 16.56 -6.65
C GLU A 53 -2.16 15.03 -6.57
N VAL A 54 -1.59 14.47 -5.49
CA VAL A 54 -1.46 13.02 -5.30
C VAL A 54 -2.82 12.35 -5.12
N ASN A 55 -3.72 12.95 -4.34
CA ASN A 55 -5.08 12.44 -4.15
C ASN A 55 -5.85 12.41 -5.48
N ALA A 56 -5.79 13.51 -6.23
CA ALA A 56 -6.47 13.58 -7.52
C ALA A 56 -5.80 12.65 -8.56
N LEU A 57 -4.48 12.42 -8.47
CA LEU A 57 -3.79 11.42 -9.28
C LEU A 57 -4.28 10.01 -8.96
N ALA A 58 -4.49 9.67 -7.68
CA ALA A 58 -5.08 8.39 -7.29
C ALA A 58 -6.49 8.25 -7.89
N GLU A 59 -7.35 9.26 -7.72
CA GLU A 59 -8.74 9.24 -8.19
C GLU A 59 -8.89 9.06 -9.71
N ARG A 60 -7.91 9.51 -10.49
CA ARG A 60 -7.88 9.35 -11.95
C ARG A 60 -7.14 8.09 -12.40
N SER A 61 -6.49 7.36 -11.49
CA SER A 61 -5.70 6.19 -11.84
C SER A 61 -6.61 4.98 -12.15
N PRO A 62 -6.32 4.19 -13.20
CA PRO A 62 -7.08 2.98 -13.49
C PRO A 62 -7.14 2.04 -12.29
N GLY A 63 -8.34 1.55 -11.99
CA GLY A 63 -8.60 0.63 -10.88
C GLY A 63 -8.65 1.28 -9.49
N PHE A 64 -8.63 2.62 -9.39
CA PHE A 64 -8.97 3.31 -8.14
C PHE A 64 -10.47 3.19 -7.85
N VAL A 65 -10.82 2.93 -6.59
CA VAL A 65 -12.23 2.76 -6.16
C VAL A 65 -12.64 3.82 -5.14
N TRP A 66 -11.80 4.06 -4.12
CA TRP A 66 -12.12 4.96 -3.02
C TRP A 66 -10.87 5.37 -2.23
N ARG A 67 -10.93 6.52 -1.55
CA ARG A 67 -9.96 6.90 -0.52
C ARG A 67 -10.65 7.50 0.70
N MET A 68 -10.01 7.32 1.84
CA MET A 68 -10.39 7.91 3.11
C MET A 68 -10.18 9.43 3.07
N VAL A 69 -11.15 10.14 3.63
CA VAL A 69 -11.17 11.58 3.83
C VAL A 69 -11.75 11.87 5.21
N ASP A 70 -11.42 13.02 5.76
CA ASP A 70 -12.05 13.58 6.95
C ASP A 70 -13.46 14.12 6.64
N GLU A 71 -14.06 14.79 7.63
CA GLU A 71 -15.39 15.40 7.48
C GLU A 71 -15.42 16.54 6.45
N ALA A 72 -14.30 17.23 6.22
CA ALA A 72 -14.19 18.27 5.21
C ALA A 72 -14.09 17.69 3.78
N GLY A 73 -13.70 16.42 3.66
CA GLY A 73 -13.77 15.65 2.42
C GLY A 73 -12.60 15.86 1.46
N ALA A 74 -11.62 16.69 1.82
CA ALA A 74 -10.48 17.00 0.96
C ALA A 74 -9.42 15.89 1.01
N ASP A 75 -9.01 15.51 2.21
CA ASP A 75 -7.98 14.51 2.49
C ASP A 75 -8.16 13.92 3.90
N ALA A 76 -7.24 13.04 4.30
CA ALA A 76 -7.33 12.31 5.57
C ALA A 76 -6.56 13.01 6.72
N THR A 77 -5.98 14.19 6.50
CA THR A 77 -5.07 14.81 7.48
C THR A 77 -5.77 15.37 8.71
N GLY A 78 -7.07 15.63 8.63
CA GLY A 78 -7.92 15.94 9.79
C GLY A 78 -8.27 14.74 10.66
N LEU A 79 -7.83 13.52 10.31
CA LEU A 79 -8.10 12.31 11.10
C LEU A 79 -7.03 12.09 12.16
N HIS A 80 -7.47 11.71 13.36
CA HIS A 80 -6.60 11.37 14.49
C HIS A 80 -6.72 9.87 14.80
N PRO A 81 -5.85 9.01 14.23
CA PRO A 81 -5.91 7.57 14.46
C PRO A 81 -5.46 7.14 15.86
N ASP A 82 -4.77 8.04 16.57
CA ASP A 82 -4.35 7.90 17.96
C ASP A 82 -4.57 9.26 18.63
N GLU A 83 -5.37 9.30 19.69
CA GLU A 83 -5.70 10.53 20.40
C GLU A 83 -4.50 11.11 21.16
N ASP A 84 -3.51 10.26 21.49
CA ASP A 84 -2.31 10.63 22.24
C ASP A 84 -1.13 11.00 21.31
N ASP A 85 -1.25 10.80 19.99
CA ASP A 85 -0.21 11.08 19.00
C ASP A 85 -0.73 11.90 17.81
N HIS A 86 -0.82 13.22 18.00
CA HIS A 86 -1.23 14.15 16.94
C HIS A 86 -0.26 14.22 15.75
N LEU A 87 0.94 13.63 15.83
CA LEU A 87 1.86 13.53 14.69
C LEU A 87 1.62 12.27 13.87
N LEU A 88 0.80 11.33 14.35
CA LEU A 88 0.47 10.12 13.62
C LEU A 88 -0.56 10.41 12.54
N GLN A 89 -0.14 10.27 11.30
CA GLN A 89 -0.99 10.41 10.13
C GLN A 89 -1.44 9.04 9.62
N ILE A 90 -2.65 8.99 9.06
CA ILE A 90 -3.21 7.81 8.40
C ILE A 90 -3.70 8.17 7.00
N ASN A 91 -3.49 7.25 6.05
CA ASN A 91 -4.26 7.24 4.82
C ASN A 91 -4.78 5.83 4.53
N CYS A 92 -5.93 5.74 3.88
CA CYS A 92 -6.48 4.47 3.44
C CYS A 92 -7.14 4.62 2.07
N SER A 93 -6.99 3.61 1.23
CA SER A 93 -7.57 3.59 -0.12
C SER A 93 -8.01 2.18 -0.51
N VAL A 94 -8.94 2.10 -1.45
CA VAL A 94 -9.46 0.85 -2.02
C VAL A 94 -9.23 0.86 -3.52
N TRP A 95 -8.78 -0.29 -4.02
CA TRP A 95 -8.37 -0.51 -5.41
C TRP A 95 -8.95 -1.83 -5.93
N GLU A 96 -9.18 -1.93 -7.23
CA GLU A 96 -9.65 -3.17 -7.86
C GLU A 96 -8.64 -4.31 -7.71
N SER A 97 -7.34 -4.00 -7.65
CA SER A 97 -6.29 -5.01 -7.56
C SER A 97 -4.97 -4.49 -6.98
N VAL A 98 -4.08 -5.43 -6.63
CA VAL A 98 -2.68 -5.15 -6.27
C VAL A 98 -1.94 -4.48 -7.43
N ALA A 99 -2.23 -4.88 -8.68
CA ALA A 99 -1.57 -4.32 -9.86
C ALA A 99 -1.92 -2.84 -10.04
N ALA A 100 -3.20 -2.48 -9.92
CA ALA A 100 -3.67 -1.10 -10.02
C ALA A 100 -2.99 -0.19 -8.97
N LEU A 101 -3.01 -0.61 -7.70
CA LEU A 101 -2.33 0.11 -6.62
C LEU A 101 -0.81 0.21 -6.86
N ARG A 102 -0.17 -0.84 -7.38
CA ARG A 102 1.27 -0.87 -7.68
C ARG A 102 1.62 0.12 -8.79
N ASP A 103 0.82 0.18 -9.85
CA ASP A 103 1.03 1.11 -10.96
C ASP A 103 0.86 2.56 -10.49
N PHE A 104 -0.16 2.86 -9.68
CA PHE A 104 -0.26 4.16 -9.02
C PHE A 104 0.96 4.45 -8.15
N THR A 105 1.37 3.52 -7.29
CA THR A 105 2.46 3.76 -6.32
C THR A 105 3.81 3.99 -7.00
N TYR A 106 4.15 3.20 -8.02
CA TYR A 106 5.52 3.14 -8.55
C TYR A 106 5.67 3.57 -10.01
N ARG A 107 4.58 3.69 -10.78
CA ARG A 107 4.61 4.07 -12.20
C ARG A 107 3.86 5.38 -12.48
N SER A 108 3.67 6.20 -11.45
CA SER A 108 3.04 7.52 -11.55
C SER A 108 3.88 8.60 -10.86
N GLY A 109 3.38 9.84 -10.88
CA GLY A 109 3.97 10.97 -10.14
C GLY A 109 4.10 10.73 -8.62
N HIS A 110 3.33 9.80 -8.04
CA HIS A 110 3.38 9.47 -6.61
C HIS A 110 4.78 8.97 -6.17
N LEU A 111 5.54 8.33 -7.06
CA LEU A 111 6.90 7.86 -6.75
C LEU A 111 7.83 9.01 -6.29
N ARG A 112 7.63 10.24 -6.79
CA ARG A 112 8.42 11.42 -6.40
C ARG A 112 8.22 11.77 -4.92
N VAL A 113 6.98 11.70 -4.45
CA VAL A 113 6.64 11.92 -3.03
C VAL A 113 7.19 10.79 -2.17
N LEU A 114 7.03 9.54 -2.62
CA LEU A 114 7.53 8.37 -1.90
C LEU A 114 9.05 8.40 -1.73
N ALA A 115 9.79 8.85 -2.74
CA ALA A 115 11.25 8.99 -2.69
C ALA A 115 11.71 9.97 -1.60
N ARG A 116 10.91 11.03 -1.38
CA ARG A 116 11.19 12.12 -0.43
C ARG A 116 10.56 11.94 0.95
N ARG A 117 9.78 10.88 1.17
CA ARG A 117 9.04 10.64 2.42
C ARG A 117 9.81 10.84 3.73
N ARG A 118 11.14 10.61 3.72
CA ARG A 118 12.01 10.79 4.90
C ARG A 118 12.27 12.25 5.29
N GLU A 119 11.93 13.19 4.41
CA GLU A 119 11.94 14.63 4.72
C GLU A 119 10.78 14.99 5.66
N TRP A 120 9.67 14.25 5.61
CA TRP A 120 8.42 14.61 6.28
C TRP A 120 7.98 13.61 7.36
N PHE A 121 8.41 12.35 7.22
CA PHE A 121 8.03 11.27 8.14
C PHE A 121 9.26 10.67 8.81
N GLN A 122 9.08 10.39 10.10
CA GLN A 122 10.02 9.62 10.88
C GLN A 122 10.16 8.22 10.32
N ARG A 123 11.34 7.61 10.53
CA ARG A 123 11.53 6.20 10.22
C ARG A 123 10.62 5.37 11.14
N SER A 124 9.78 4.52 10.56
CA SER A 124 8.96 3.60 11.34
C SER A 124 9.80 2.42 11.84
N ASP A 125 9.70 2.11 13.14
CA ASP A 125 10.36 0.96 13.79
C ASP A 125 9.56 -0.35 13.65
N GLY A 126 8.60 -0.40 12.71
CA GLY A 126 7.78 -1.57 12.45
C GLY A 126 6.94 -1.42 11.18
N ALA A 127 5.92 -2.26 11.05
CA ALA A 127 4.98 -2.15 9.93
C ALA A 127 4.26 -0.79 9.96
N HIS A 128 4.30 -0.09 8.84
CA HIS A 128 3.65 1.19 8.60
C HIS A 128 2.64 1.11 7.45
N GLN A 129 2.50 -0.07 6.84
CA GLN A 129 1.59 -0.33 5.75
C GLN A 129 0.92 -1.69 5.97
N ALA A 130 -0.35 -1.79 5.63
CA ALA A 130 -1.08 -3.04 5.51
C ALA A 130 -1.98 -3.03 4.27
N MET A 131 -2.23 -4.22 3.73
CA MET A 131 -3.19 -4.50 2.67
C MET A 131 -4.04 -5.71 3.04
N TRP A 132 -5.31 -5.71 2.64
CA TRP A 132 -6.23 -6.81 2.88
C TRP A 132 -7.37 -6.78 1.86
N TRP A 133 -8.01 -7.93 1.68
CA TRP A 133 -9.16 -8.04 0.79
C TRP A 133 -10.43 -7.61 1.50
N VAL A 134 -11.23 -6.79 0.84
CA VAL A 134 -12.53 -6.32 1.34
C VAL A 134 -13.63 -6.61 0.31
N PRO A 135 -14.86 -6.93 0.72
CA PRO A 135 -15.97 -7.09 -0.22
C PRO A 135 -16.17 -5.82 -1.07
N ILE A 136 -16.61 -5.99 -2.32
CA ILE A 136 -16.94 -4.85 -3.20
C ILE A 136 -17.94 -3.92 -2.50
N GLY A 137 -17.64 -2.62 -2.51
CA GLY A 137 -18.45 -1.58 -1.87
C GLY A 137 -18.06 -1.28 -0.41
N HIS A 138 -17.22 -2.10 0.21
CA HIS A 138 -16.73 -1.84 1.57
C HIS A 138 -15.74 -0.67 1.59
N ARG A 139 -15.90 0.21 2.58
CA ARG A 139 -15.02 1.37 2.83
C ARG A 139 -14.49 1.27 4.24
N PRO A 140 -13.19 0.94 4.44
CA PRO A 140 -12.62 0.76 5.77
C PRO A 140 -12.73 2.02 6.64
N SER A 141 -13.01 1.82 7.92
CA SER A 141 -12.91 2.87 8.94
C SER A 141 -11.45 3.04 9.39
N VAL A 142 -11.17 4.14 10.09
CA VAL A 142 -9.86 4.37 10.76
C VAL A 142 -9.55 3.21 11.72
N ALA A 143 -10.53 2.81 12.54
CA ALA A 143 -10.37 1.72 13.51
C ALA A 143 -10.03 0.38 12.84
N GLU A 144 -10.70 0.04 11.73
CA GLU A 144 -10.37 -1.16 10.95
C GLU A 144 -8.95 -1.09 10.40
N ALA A 145 -8.58 0.04 9.79
CA ALA A 145 -7.28 0.22 9.17
C ALA A 145 -6.13 0.14 10.20
N MET A 146 -6.32 0.72 11.39
CA MET A 146 -5.38 0.61 12.51
C MET A 146 -5.26 -0.83 13.03
N ALA A 147 -6.38 -1.57 13.09
CA ALA A 147 -6.35 -2.98 13.47
C ALA A 147 -5.52 -3.84 12.50
N ARG A 148 -5.52 -3.52 11.19
CA ARG A 148 -4.67 -4.21 10.20
C ARG A 148 -3.19 -3.94 10.38
N ILE A 149 -2.82 -2.69 10.71
CA ILE A 149 -1.44 -2.37 11.09
C ILE A 149 -1.03 -3.14 12.35
N ALA A 150 -1.89 -3.15 13.37
CA ALA A 150 -1.63 -3.87 14.61
C ALA A 150 -1.44 -5.38 14.36
N ALA A 151 -2.27 -6.00 13.52
CA ALA A 151 -2.15 -7.40 13.14
C ALA A 151 -0.78 -7.73 12.52
N ILE A 152 -0.30 -6.93 11.55
CA ILE A 152 1.02 -7.14 10.95
C ILE A 152 2.14 -6.97 11.99
N ARG A 153 2.03 -5.97 12.88
CA ARG A 153 3.04 -5.74 13.93
C ARG A 153 3.11 -6.89 14.93
N ALA A 154 1.97 -7.46 15.32
CA ALA A 154 1.89 -8.52 16.33
C ALA A 154 2.21 -9.91 15.77
N HIS A 155 1.79 -10.21 14.53
CA HIS A 155 1.77 -11.57 13.99
C HIS A 155 2.52 -11.72 12.67
N GLY A 156 2.98 -10.62 12.07
CA GLY A 156 3.51 -10.60 10.71
C GLY A 156 2.41 -10.71 9.64
N PRO A 157 2.80 -10.80 8.35
CA PRO A 157 1.86 -10.93 7.24
C PRO A 157 1.04 -12.23 7.31
N GLY A 158 -0.27 -12.15 7.03
CA GLY A 158 -1.19 -13.29 7.04
C GLY A 158 -2.55 -12.99 6.39
N PRO A 159 -3.56 -13.87 6.57
CA PRO A 159 -4.90 -13.72 6.00
C PRO A 159 -5.61 -12.42 6.36
N GLU A 160 -5.36 -11.87 7.54
CA GLU A 160 -5.97 -10.64 7.99
C GLU A 160 -5.35 -9.39 7.36
N ALA A 161 -4.05 -9.42 7.09
CA ALA A 161 -3.31 -8.30 6.53
C ALA A 161 -1.94 -8.74 6.01
N PHE A 162 -1.52 -8.19 4.87
CA PHE A 162 -0.23 -8.46 4.23
C PHE A 162 0.37 -7.20 3.60
N THR A 163 1.55 -7.29 2.99
CA THR A 163 2.22 -6.16 2.34
C THR A 163 2.56 -6.43 0.88
N PHE A 164 3.14 -5.45 0.18
CA PHE A 164 3.54 -5.61 -1.23
C PHE A 164 4.55 -6.73 -1.42
N ARG A 165 5.30 -7.09 -0.38
CA ARG A 165 6.24 -8.21 -0.40
C ARG A 165 5.53 -9.51 -0.73
N GLU A 166 4.44 -9.80 -0.04
CA GLU A 166 3.65 -11.02 -0.23
C GLU A 166 2.87 -10.98 -1.54
N ALA A 167 2.33 -9.80 -1.89
CA ALA A 167 1.55 -9.60 -3.11
C ALA A 167 2.39 -9.55 -4.41
N GLY A 168 3.69 -9.25 -4.30
CA GLY A 168 4.64 -9.24 -5.42
C GLY A 168 4.90 -10.61 -6.04
N ALA A 169 4.81 -11.67 -5.23
CA ALA A 169 4.89 -13.03 -5.75
C ALA A 169 3.70 -13.36 -6.69
N THR A 170 2.52 -12.74 -6.52
CA THR A 170 1.32 -12.96 -7.36
C THR A 170 1.47 -12.42 -8.77
N ALA A 171 1.95 -11.18 -8.92
CA ALA A 171 2.00 -10.49 -10.21
C ALA A 171 2.92 -11.15 -11.25
N LEU A 172 3.94 -11.89 -10.80
CA LEU A 172 4.82 -12.68 -11.67
C LEU A 172 4.11 -13.87 -12.33
N ARG A 173 2.91 -14.27 -11.86
CA ARG A 173 2.12 -15.37 -12.45
C ARG A 173 1.14 -14.89 -13.53
N GLU A 174 0.65 -13.65 -13.43
CA GLU A 174 -0.29 -13.07 -14.40
C GLU A 174 0.43 -12.55 -15.65
N ALA A 175 1.68 -12.09 -15.49
CA ALA A 175 2.57 -11.72 -16.60
C ALA A 175 3.25 -12.96 -17.23
N GLY A 176 2.45 -13.94 -17.67
CA GLY A 176 2.93 -15.13 -18.37
C GLY A 176 3.85 -14.80 -19.57
N PRO A 177 4.65 -15.76 -20.06
CA PRO A 177 5.64 -15.48 -21.10
C PRO A 177 4.95 -14.91 -22.34
N VAL A 178 5.45 -13.77 -22.81
CA VAL A 178 5.12 -13.23 -24.14
C VAL A 178 5.47 -14.33 -25.14
N PRO A 179 4.53 -14.80 -25.99
CA PRO A 179 4.89 -15.74 -27.04
C PRO A 179 5.95 -15.06 -27.90
N GLY A 180 7.13 -15.68 -27.96
CA GLY A 180 8.22 -15.21 -28.79
C GLY A 180 7.74 -15.04 -30.22
N GLY A 181 7.89 -13.82 -30.75
CA GLY A 181 7.69 -13.56 -32.16
C GLY A 181 8.61 -14.46 -32.96
N ALA A 182 8.02 -15.43 -33.66
CA ALA A 182 8.66 -16.20 -34.69
C ALA A 182 8.01 -15.79 -36.02
N GLY A 183 8.84 -15.37 -36.98
CA GLY A 183 8.47 -15.11 -38.37
C GLY A 183 8.76 -13.68 -38.80
#